data_AF-A0A931ZEI4-F1
#
_entry.id   AF-A0A931ZEI4-F1
#
_cell.length_a   1.000
_cell.length_b   1.000
_cell.length_c   1.000
_cell.angle_alpha   90.00
_cell.angle_beta   90.00
_cell.angle_gamma   90.00
#
_symmetry.space_group_name_H-M   'P 1'
#
loop_
_entity.id
_entity.type
_entity.pdbx_description
1 polymer ?
#
loop_
_entity_poly.entity_id
_entity_poly.type
_entity_poly.pdbx_seq_one_letter_code
_entity_poly.pdbx_strand_id
1 'polypeptide(L)'
;MQRFIRTNEEQWFHGLNGELWFRPSAENGLRRGGIAATPRLGDRLIETPACREKCYAVGQGVRLRIFDRKNGFGPWEAPALITGLRVMRLGELTQKDLERTEFEGVDPEGVRITLKEYYGRDITWDDAITIVAFSLGKEASP
;
A
#
# COMPACT_ATOMS: atom_id res chain seq x y z
N MET A 1 7.42 -39.87 10.11
CA MET A 1 7.80 -38.66 9.35
C MET A 1 6.51 -37.97 8.88
N GLN A 2 6.04 -36.97 9.62
CA GLN A 2 4.94 -36.13 9.17
C GLN A 2 5.50 -35.06 8.23
N ARG A 3 5.12 -35.12 6.95
CA ARG A 3 5.30 -34.01 6.01
C ARG A 3 4.29 -32.94 6.42
N PHE A 4 4.78 -31.84 7.00
CA PHE A 4 4.00 -30.63 7.15
C PHE A 4 3.65 -30.13 5.74
N ILE A 5 2.36 -30.21 5.39
CA ILE A 5 1.80 -29.44 4.30
C ILE A 5 1.94 -27.99 4.75
N ARG A 6 2.93 -27.27 4.22
CA ARG A 6 2.97 -25.81 4.33
C ARG A 6 1.67 -25.31 3.73
N THR A 7 0.85 -24.65 4.54
CA THR A 7 -0.38 -24.00 4.08
C THR A 7 0.00 -23.01 2.97
N ASN A 8 -0.83 -22.94 1.92
CA ASN A 8 -0.61 -22.07 0.75
C ASN A 8 -0.38 -20.59 1.11
N GLU A 9 -0.71 -20.17 2.32
CA GLU A 9 -0.52 -18.81 2.83
C GLU A 9 0.96 -18.38 2.82
N GLU A 10 1.91 -19.25 3.17
CA GLU A 10 3.34 -18.87 3.22
C GLU A 10 3.95 -18.58 1.84
N GLN A 11 3.37 -19.12 0.75
CA GLN A 11 3.91 -18.96 -0.59
C GLN A 11 3.65 -17.57 -1.19
N TRP A 12 2.64 -16.84 -0.72
CA TRP A 12 2.33 -15.49 -1.22
C TRP A 12 3.34 -14.42 -0.79
N PHE A 13 4.19 -14.70 0.21
CA PHE A 13 5.02 -13.70 0.89
C PHE A 13 6.51 -13.74 0.49
N HIS A 14 6.91 -14.58 -0.46
CA HIS A 14 8.31 -14.67 -0.89
C HIS A 14 8.63 -13.64 -1.99
N GLY A 15 8.96 -12.41 -1.59
CA GLY A 15 9.56 -11.40 -2.48
C GLY A 15 9.29 -9.94 -2.08
N LEU A 16 10.26 -9.32 -1.42
CA LEU A 16 10.52 -7.87 -1.23
C LEU A 16 9.36 -6.87 -0.98
N ASN A 17 8.34 -7.23 -0.22
CA ASN A 17 7.73 -6.40 0.86
C ASN A 17 6.44 -7.08 1.29
N GLY A 18 6.48 -7.77 2.44
CA GLY A 18 5.32 -8.50 2.91
C GLY A 18 4.20 -7.63 3.45
N GLU A 19 4.29 -6.29 3.42
CA GLU A 19 3.39 -5.41 4.17
C GLU A 19 3.03 -4.09 3.44
N LEU A 20 1.75 -3.70 3.53
CA LEU A 20 1.21 -2.41 3.12
C LEU A 20 0.30 -1.89 4.24
N TRP A 21 0.48 -0.62 4.60
CA TRP A 21 -0.37 0.09 5.55
C TRP A 21 -1.39 0.99 4.87
N PHE A 22 -2.56 1.13 5.44
CA PHE A 22 -3.55 2.06 4.94
C PHE A 22 -4.41 2.64 6.08
N ARG A 23 -5.12 3.73 5.80
CA ARG A 23 -5.94 4.48 6.74
C ARG A 23 -7.27 3.76 6.97
N PRO A 24 -7.88 3.89 8.16
CA PRO A 24 -9.17 3.27 8.47
C PRO A 24 -10.29 3.59 7.46
N SER A 25 -10.25 4.75 6.81
CA SER A 25 -11.24 5.17 5.81
C SER A 25 -11.41 4.19 4.64
N ALA A 26 -10.35 3.45 4.26
CA ALA A 26 -10.41 2.51 3.14
C ALA A 26 -10.93 1.10 3.54
N GLU A 27 -11.04 0.80 4.83
CA GLU A 27 -11.36 -0.55 5.33
C GLU A 27 -12.71 -1.05 4.83
N ASN A 28 -13.76 -0.24 4.96
CA ASN A 28 -15.12 -0.63 4.57
C ASN A 28 -15.23 -0.90 3.06
N GLY A 29 -14.53 -0.13 2.23
CA GLY A 29 -14.48 -0.35 0.79
C GLY A 29 -13.78 -1.66 0.44
N LEU A 30 -12.65 -1.94 1.08
CA LEU A 30 -11.88 -3.17 0.89
C LEU A 30 -12.68 -4.42 1.32
N ARG A 31 -13.35 -4.38 2.47
CA ARG A 31 -14.18 -5.49 2.96
C ARG A 31 -15.32 -5.87 2.01
N ARG A 32 -15.81 -4.91 1.21
CA ARG A 32 -16.84 -5.14 0.18
C ARG A 32 -16.27 -5.61 -1.15
N GLY A 33 -14.97 -5.95 -1.21
CA GLY A 33 -14.28 -6.36 -2.43
C GLY A 33 -13.84 -5.19 -3.32
N GLY A 34 -13.82 -3.97 -2.79
CA GLY A 34 -13.33 -2.80 -3.50
C GLY A 34 -11.80 -2.83 -3.71
N ILE A 35 -11.33 -1.97 -4.61
CA ILE A 35 -9.91 -1.64 -4.77
C ILE A 35 -9.65 -0.39 -3.95
N ALA A 36 -8.56 -0.37 -3.19
CA ALA A 36 -8.02 0.83 -2.57
C ALA A 36 -6.63 1.12 -3.12
N ALA A 37 -6.14 2.33 -2.86
CA ALA A 37 -4.78 2.71 -3.20
C ALA A 37 -4.12 3.55 -2.11
N THR A 38 -2.81 3.40 -1.97
CA THR A 38 -1.96 4.12 -1.01
C THR A 38 -0.70 4.67 -1.69
N PRO A 39 -0.38 5.96 -1.54
CA PRO A 39 0.89 6.55 -1.95
C PRO A 39 2.04 6.07 -1.06
N ARG A 40 3.18 5.74 -1.68
CA ARG A 40 4.43 5.35 -1.03
C ARG A 40 5.56 6.22 -1.49
N LEU A 41 6.49 6.52 -0.57
CA LEU A 41 7.65 7.32 -0.91
C LEU A 41 8.69 6.50 -1.69
N GLY A 42 9.25 7.16 -2.70
CA GLY A 42 10.24 6.62 -3.63
C GLY A 42 9.62 5.91 -4.82
N ASP A 43 10.49 5.63 -5.79
CA ASP A 43 10.21 4.71 -6.87
C ASP A 43 10.37 3.27 -6.36
N ARG A 44 9.23 2.59 -6.24
CA ARG A 44 9.12 1.26 -5.63
C ARG A 44 8.85 0.18 -6.67
N LEU A 45 8.98 0.45 -7.97
CA LEU A 45 8.73 -0.57 -8.98
C LEU A 45 9.90 -1.55 -9.07
N ILE A 46 9.63 -2.85 -9.14
CA ILE A 46 10.71 -3.85 -9.25
C ILE A 46 11.56 -3.69 -10.53
N GLU A 47 11.00 -3.07 -11.56
CA GLU A 47 11.66 -2.83 -12.85
C GLU A 47 12.54 -1.57 -12.88
N THR A 48 12.50 -0.73 -11.83
CA THR A 48 13.26 0.53 -11.82
C THR A 48 14.61 0.37 -11.11
N PRO A 49 15.71 0.92 -11.67
CA PRO A 49 17.03 0.85 -11.03
C PRO A 49 17.10 1.53 -9.66
N ALA A 50 16.14 2.41 -9.37
CA ALA A 50 16.00 3.10 -8.10
C ALA A 50 15.46 2.19 -6.98
N CYS A 51 14.93 1.00 -7.32
CA CYS A 51 14.42 0.07 -6.34
C CYS A 51 15.56 -0.63 -5.59
N ARG A 52 16.06 0.03 -4.54
CA ARG A 52 17.18 -0.46 -3.71
C ARG A 52 16.74 -1.48 -2.67
N GLU A 53 15.55 -1.31 -2.12
CA GLU A 53 14.94 -2.21 -1.14
C GLU A 53 13.42 -2.10 -1.27
N LYS A 54 12.70 -3.18 -0.95
CA LYS A 54 11.26 -3.11 -0.67
C LYS A 54 10.41 -2.70 -1.90
N CYS A 55 10.50 -3.49 -2.99
CA CYS A 55 9.85 -3.27 -4.28
C CYS A 55 8.43 -3.85 -4.35
N TYR A 56 7.63 -3.27 -5.24
CA TYR A 56 6.29 -3.71 -5.58
C TYR A 56 6.23 -4.19 -7.03
N ALA A 57 5.44 -5.23 -7.24
CA ALA A 57 5.04 -5.72 -8.55
C ALA A 57 3.53 -5.96 -8.58
N VAL A 58 2.89 -5.77 -9.74
CA VAL A 58 1.49 -6.18 -9.93
C VAL A 58 1.38 -7.70 -9.79
N GLY A 59 0.36 -8.17 -9.09
CA GLY A 59 0.17 -9.58 -8.74
C GLY A 59 0.92 -10.04 -7.49
N GLN A 60 1.74 -9.17 -6.88
CA GLN A 60 2.44 -9.49 -5.64
C GLN A 60 1.46 -9.59 -4.46
N GLY A 61 1.60 -10.65 -3.67
CA GLY A 61 0.94 -10.82 -2.38
C GLY A 61 1.55 -9.93 -1.31
N VAL A 62 0.69 -9.26 -0.54
CA VAL A 62 1.08 -8.35 0.54
C VAL A 62 0.15 -8.51 1.73
N ARG A 63 0.64 -8.25 2.93
CA ARG A 63 -0.18 -8.15 4.15
C ARG A 63 -0.66 -6.72 4.33
N LEU A 64 -1.96 -6.50 4.32
CA LEU A 64 -2.53 -5.20 4.68
C LEU A 64 -2.60 -5.04 6.19
N ARG A 65 -2.35 -3.84 6.68
CA ARG A 65 -2.60 -3.44 8.07
C ARG A 65 -3.19 -2.04 8.12
N ILE A 66 -4.09 -1.81 9.07
CA ILE A 66 -4.65 -0.48 9.28
C ILE A 66 -3.70 0.33 10.15
N PHE A 67 -3.33 1.52 9.69
CA PHE A 67 -2.58 2.50 10.47
C PHE A 67 -3.46 3.71 10.78
N ASP A 68 -3.79 3.87 12.05
CA ASP A 68 -4.41 5.08 12.59
C ASP A 68 -3.32 5.96 13.23
N ARG A 69 -3.22 7.22 12.79
CA ARG A 69 -2.25 8.16 13.34
C ARG A 69 -2.35 8.34 14.86
N LYS A 70 -3.55 8.26 15.44
CA LYS A 70 -3.78 8.45 16.88
C LYS A 70 -3.48 7.19 17.69
N ASN A 71 -3.76 6.03 17.10
CA ASN A 71 -3.81 4.75 17.83
C ASN A 71 -2.76 3.73 17.37
N GLY A 72 -1.97 4.05 16.34
CA GLY A 72 -0.99 3.14 15.73
C GLY A 72 -1.65 2.08 14.85
N PHE A 73 -1.03 0.89 14.80
CA PHE A 73 -1.56 -0.23 14.03
C PHE A 73 -2.78 -0.84 14.71
N GLY A 74 -3.90 -0.87 13.98
CA GLY A 74 -5.10 -1.57 14.40
C GLY A 74 -4.92 -3.10 14.37
N PRO A 75 -5.84 -3.86 14.98
CA PRO A 75 -5.77 -5.33 15.04
C PRO A 75 -6.09 -6.02 13.72
N TRP A 76 -6.59 -5.29 12.72
CA TRP A 76 -6.99 -5.86 11.44
C TRP A 76 -5.80 -6.04 10.52
N GLU A 77 -5.60 -7.27 10.08
CA GLU A 77 -4.65 -7.65 9.03
C GLU A 77 -5.36 -8.55 8.02
N ALA A 78 -5.04 -8.39 6.73
CA ALA A 78 -5.62 -9.21 5.68
C ALA A 78 -4.64 -9.43 4.52
N PRO A 79 -4.64 -10.60 3.86
CA PRO A 79 -3.87 -10.79 2.65
C PRO A 79 -4.52 -10.03 1.49
N ALA A 80 -3.69 -9.36 0.70
CA ALA A 80 -4.09 -8.62 -0.47
C ALA A 80 -3.15 -8.85 -1.65
N LEU A 81 -3.61 -8.43 -2.81
CA LEU A 81 -2.86 -8.44 -4.05
C LEU A 81 -2.70 -7.02 -4.55
N ILE A 82 -1.49 -6.68 -4.97
CA ILE A 82 -1.23 -5.45 -5.71
C ILE A 82 -1.87 -5.60 -7.09
N THR A 83 -2.80 -4.70 -7.42
CA THR A 83 -3.56 -4.72 -8.68
C THR A 83 -3.10 -3.63 -9.65
N GLY A 84 -2.38 -2.62 -9.16
CA GLY A 84 -1.87 -1.55 -10.00
C GLY A 84 -0.74 -0.78 -9.33
N LEU A 85 0.16 -0.24 -10.14
CA LEU A 85 1.27 0.57 -9.69
C LEU A 85 1.43 1.77 -10.63
N ARG A 86 1.71 2.94 -10.08
CA ARG A 86 2.04 4.13 -10.86
C ARG A 86 3.06 4.99 -10.12
N VAL A 87 4.17 5.31 -10.78
CA VAL A 87 5.17 6.25 -10.26
C VAL A 87 4.92 7.64 -10.82
N MET A 88 5.05 8.65 -9.98
CA MET A 88 4.97 10.06 -10.36
C MET A 88 5.72 10.94 -9.36
N ARG A 89 5.90 12.22 -9.65
CA ARG A 89 6.36 13.19 -8.65
C ARG A 89 5.20 13.60 -7.74
N LEU A 90 5.50 13.89 -6.48
CA LEU A 90 4.47 14.35 -5.54
C LEU A 90 3.79 15.64 -6.02
N GLY A 91 4.53 16.56 -6.65
CA GLY A 91 3.98 17.79 -7.23
C GLY A 91 3.05 17.58 -8.41
N GLU A 92 3.03 16.39 -9.02
CA GLU A 92 2.12 16.02 -10.11
C GLU A 92 0.81 15.40 -9.61
N LEU A 93 0.72 15.12 -8.30
CA LEU A 93 -0.43 14.49 -7.68
C LEU A 93 -1.63 15.44 -7.72
N THR A 94 -2.70 15.03 -8.39
CA THR A 94 -3.94 15.79 -8.44
C THR A 94 -4.99 15.23 -7.50
N GLN A 95 -6.02 16.02 -7.19
CA GLN A 95 -7.16 15.53 -6.39
C GLN A 95 -7.85 14.34 -7.07
N LYS A 96 -7.90 14.33 -8.40
CA LYS A 96 -8.44 13.21 -9.19
C LYS A 96 -7.64 11.91 -9.01
N ASP A 97 -6.34 12.01 -8.79
CA ASP A 97 -5.51 10.84 -8.51
C ASP A 97 -5.76 10.24 -7.12
N LEU A 98 -6.34 11.03 -6.22
CA LEU A 98 -6.68 10.65 -4.85
C LEU A 98 -8.09 10.10 -4.74
N GLU A 99 -8.95 10.34 -5.74
CA GLU A 99 -10.21 9.65 -5.90
C GLU A 99 -9.93 8.14 -5.94
N ARG A 100 -10.55 7.36 -5.05
CA ARG A 100 -10.33 5.89 -4.88
C ARG A 100 -9.03 5.49 -4.18
N THR A 101 -8.33 6.44 -3.56
CA THR A 101 -7.28 6.16 -2.58
C THR A 101 -7.83 6.27 -1.15
N GLU A 102 -7.04 5.86 -0.17
CA GLU A 102 -7.32 6.14 1.25
C GLU A 102 -7.32 7.65 1.61
N PHE A 103 -6.89 8.50 0.67
CA PHE A 103 -6.81 9.96 0.75
C PHE A 103 -7.95 10.63 -0.03
N GLU A 104 -9.04 9.93 -0.34
CA GLU A 104 -10.22 10.55 -0.94
C GLU A 104 -10.71 11.73 -0.07
N GLY A 105 -10.91 12.89 -0.70
CA GLY A 105 -11.28 14.14 -0.01
C GLY A 105 -10.12 14.86 0.70
N VAL A 106 -8.90 14.35 0.60
CA VAL A 106 -7.67 15.02 1.06
C VAL A 106 -6.99 15.70 -0.11
N ASP A 107 -6.41 16.87 0.10
CA ASP A 107 -5.60 17.55 -0.90
C ASP A 107 -4.16 16.97 -0.98
N PRO A 108 -3.40 17.25 -2.05
CA PRO A 108 -2.02 16.78 -2.18
C PRO A 108 -1.09 17.20 -1.02
N GLU A 109 -1.36 18.33 -0.37
CA GLU A 109 -0.60 18.80 0.80
C GLU A 109 -0.81 17.89 2.02
N GLY A 110 -2.04 17.43 2.26
CA GLY A 110 -2.35 16.44 3.28
C GLY A 110 -1.65 15.09 3.05
N VAL A 111 -1.49 14.69 1.78
CA VAL A 111 -0.68 13.51 1.42
C VAL A 111 0.79 13.75 1.77
N ARG A 112 1.36 14.90 1.40
CA ARG A 112 2.74 15.27 1.73
C ARG A 112 3.01 15.23 3.24
N ILE A 113 2.11 15.80 4.04
CA ILE A 113 2.19 15.79 5.51
C ILE A 113 2.17 14.36 6.03
N THR A 114 1.27 13.52 5.51
CA THR A 114 1.15 12.13 5.95
C THR A 114 2.39 11.31 5.60
N LEU A 115 2.97 11.51 4.41
CA LEU A 115 4.24 10.88 4.03
C LEU A 115 5.39 11.34 4.92
N LYS A 116 5.47 12.63 5.28
CA LYS A 116 6.46 13.13 6.24
C LYS A 116 6.36 12.42 7.58
N GLU A 117 5.14 12.19 8.06
CA GLU A 117 4.89 11.48 9.32
C GLU A 117 5.28 10.00 9.24
N TYR A 118 4.93 9.31 8.15
CA TYR A 118 5.24 7.89 7.96
C TYR A 118 6.73 7.61 7.84
N TYR A 119 7.47 8.49 7.16
CA TYR A 119 8.88 8.27 6.84
C TYR A 119 9.83 9.07 7.74
N GLY A 120 9.31 9.91 8.64
CA GLY A 120 10.10 10.67 9.61
C GLY A 120 11.11 11.63 8.99
N ARG A 121 10.91 12.05 7.74
CA ARG A 121 11.80 12.95 7.01
C ARG A 121 11.03 14.05 6.29
N ASP A 122 11.73 15.12 5.92
CA ASP A 122 11.14 16.15 5.08
C ASP A 122 10.81 15.61 3.69
N ILE A 123 9.60 15.92 3.22
CA ILE A 123 9.06 15.53 1.92
C ILE A 123 8.86 16.79 1.08
N THR A 124 9.42 16.75 -0.11
CA THR A 124 9.42 17.81 -1.12
C THR A 124 8.50 17.45 -2.28
N TRP A 125 8.07 18.44 -3.05
CA TRP A 125 7.22 18.22 -4.24
C TRP A 125 7.97 17.46 -5.35
N ASP A 126 9.30 17.51 -5.34
CA ASP A 126 10.13 16.77 -6.28
C ASP A 126 10.35 15.31 -5.84
N ASP A 127 9.88 14.89 -4.68
CA ASP A 127 10.01 13.49 -4.28
C ASP A 127 9.19 12.57 -5.20
N ALA A 128 9.81 11.48 -5.64
CA ALA A 128 9.10 10.42 -6.34
C ALA A 128 8.16 9.70 -5.36
N ILE A 129 6.95 9.41 -5.80
CA ILE A 129 5.99 8.58 -5.09
C ILE A 129 5.50 7.45 -6.00
N THR A 130 5.17 6.31 -5.39
CA THR A 130 4.51 5.19 -6.03
C THR A 130 3.10 5.07 -5.48
N ILE A 131 2.07 5.25 -6.31
CA ILE A 131 0.69 4.92 -5.98
C ILE A 131 0.52 3.41 -6.12
N VAL A 132 0.22 2.73 -5.02
CA VAL A 132 0.04 1.28 -4.96
C VAL A 132 -1.45 0.97 -4.81
N ALA A 133 -2.07 0.44 -5.86
CA ALA A 133 -3.45 -0.05 -5.82
C ALA A 133 -3.49 -1.53 -5.45
N PHE A 134 -4.45 -1.91 -4.63
CA PHE A 134 -4.56 -3.26 -4.09
C PHE A 134 -6.02 -3.64 -3.78
N SER A 135 -6.28 -4.94 -3.74
CA SER A 135 -7.56 -5.52 -3.32
C SER A 135 -7.33 -6.70 -2.40
N LEU A 136 -8.31 -7.02 -1.57
CA LEU A 136 -8.29 -8.25 -0.76
C LEU A 136 -8.18 -9.49 -1.68
N GLY A 137 -7.40 -10.49 -1.24
CA GLY A 137 -7.38 -11.79 -1.91
C GLY A 137 -8.74 -12.48 -1.83
N LYS A 138 -9.08 -13.33 -2.80
CA LYS A 138 -10.40 -14.04 -2.83
C LYS A 138 -10.68 -14.89 -1.59
N GLU A 139 -9.66 -15.23 -0.80
CA GLU A 139 -9.76 -15.98 0.46
C GLU A 139 -9.87 -15.08 1.72
N ALA A 140 -9.84 -13.74 1.57
CA ALA A 140 -9.85 -12.78 2.68
C ALA A 140 -11.23 -12.21 3.04
N SER A 141 -12.29 -12.64 2.34
CA SER A 141 -13.68 -12.32 2.73
C SER A 141 -14.15 -13.34 3.79
N PRO A 142 -14.52 -12.90 5.01
CA PRO A 142 -15.11 -13.79 6.00
C PRO A 142 -16.47 -14.34 5.57
#